data_AF-X0VQV9-F1
#
_entry.id   AF-X0VQV9-F1
#
_cell.length_a   1.000
_cell.length_b   1.000
_cell.length_c   1.000
_cell.angle_alpha   90.00
_cell.angle_beta   90.00
_cell.angle_gamma   90.00
#
_symmetry.space_group_name_H-M   'P 1'
#
loop_
_entity.id
_entity.type
_entity.pdbx_description
1 polymer ?
#
loop_
_entity_poly.entity_id
_entity_poly.type
_entity_poly.pdbx_seq_one_letter_code
_entity_poly.pdbx_strand_id
1 'polypeptide(L)'
;MDCAAARDEYLRQAGKYVPIITDGGIGNGGDLCKAFASGADAVMLGSILAQAKEAPGLGYHWGMSHPHPALPRGTRIKVGVTGTLEQILFGPTAITDGSQNLVGALRTAMGICGVPTIQEMHKAEM
;
A
#
# COMPACT_ATOMS: atom_id res chain seq x y z
N MET A 1 -16.33 1.96 -10.50
CA MET A 1 -16.39 0.51 -10.73
C MET A 1 -15.70 -0.13 -9.54
N ASP A 2 -16.43 -0.95 -8.78
CA ASP A 2 -15.91 -1.58 -7.56
C ASP A 2 -15.24 -2.91 -7.93
N CYS A 3 -13.91 -2.95 -7.90
CA CYS A 3 -13.12 -4.12 -8.25
C CYS A 3 -13.38 -5.30 -7.30
N ALA A 4 -13.59 -5.03 -6.01
CA ALA A 4 -13.86 -6.05 -5.02
C ALA A 4 -15.23 -6.69 -5.26
N ALA A 5 -16.25 -5.87 -5.53
CA ALA A 5 -17.57 -6.38 -5.90
C ALA A 5 -17.54 -7.23 -7.19
N ALA A 6 -16.77 -6.81 -8.19
CA ALA A 6 -16.60 -7.59 -9.43
C ALA A 6 -15.89 -8.93 -9.18
N ARG A 7 -14.87 -8.95 -8.31
CA ARG A 7 -14.17 -10.16 -7.87
C ARG A 7 -15.11 -11.12 -7.14
N ASP A 8 -15.98 -10.60 -6.28
CA ASP A 8 -16.93 -11.41 -5.51
C ASP A 8 -18.04 -12.00 -6.38
N GLU A 9 -18.53 -11.26 -7.38
CA GLU A 9 -19.44 -11.79 -8.40
C GLU A 9 -18.78 -12.90 -9.21
N TYR A 10 -17.54 -12.69 -9.68
CA TYR A 10 -16.81 -13.71 -10.43
C TYR A 10 -16.56 -14.97 -9.60
N LEU A 11 -16.24 -14.83 -8.31
CA LEU A 11 -16.13 -15.96 -7.38
C LEU A 11 -17.46 -16.73 -7.30
N ARG A 12 -18.60 -16.03 -7.19
CA ARG A 12 -19.93 -16.67 -7.14
C ARG A 12 -20.27 -17.43 -8.42
N GLN A 13 -19.94 -16.87 -9.59
CA GLN A 13 -20.28 -17.47 -10.88
C GLN A 13 -19.33 -18.60 -11.30
N ALA A 14 -18.03 -18.40 -11.13
CA ALA A 14 -16.99 -19.27 -11.66
C ALA A 14 -16.30 -20.14 -10.58
N GLY A 15 -16.58 -19.91 -9.30
CA GLY A 15 -15.96 -20.64 -8.18
C GLY A 15 -14.47 -20.33 -7.98
N LYS A 16 -13.93 -19.31 -8.65
CA LYS A 16 -12.50 -18.98 -8.64
C LYS A 16 -12.26 -17.61 -8.02
N TYR A 17 -11.43 -17.58 -6.97
CA TYR A 17 -10.98 -16.33 -6.36
C TYR A 17 -9.90 -15.66 -7.19
N VAL A 18 -10.01 -14.34 -7.40
CA VAL A 18 -9.00 -13.53 -8.09
C VAL A 18 -8.45 -12.51 -7.09
N PRO A 19 -7.17 -12.62 -6.67
CA PRO A 19 -6.59 -11.66 -5.75
C PRO A 19 -6.48 -10.27 -6.36
N ILE A 20 -6.71 -9.24 -5.56
CA ILE A 20 -6.58 -7.83 -5.94
C ILE A 20 -5.31 -7.26 -5.31
N ILE A 21 -4.45 -6.67 -6.14
CA ILE A 21 -3.28 -5.92 -5.68
C ILE A 21 -3.52 -4.44 -5.94
N THR A 22 -3.60 -3.64 -4.87
CA THR A 22 -3.70 -2.18 -5.02
C THR A 22 -2.32 -1.59 -5.26
N ASP A 23 -2.15 -0.92 -6.39
CA ASP A 23 -0.91 -0.27 -6.79
C ASP A 23 -1.12 1.24 -6.94
N GLY A 24 -0.46 2.01 -6.07
CA GLY A 24 -0.50 3.46 -6.07
C GLY A 24 -1.43 4.08 -5.05
N GLY A 25 -1.20 5.36 -4.76
CA GLY A 25 -2.03 6.15 -3.82
C GLY A 25 -1.76 5.91 -2.33
N ILE A 26 -0.86 5.00 -1.96
CA ILE A 26 -0.55 4.68 -0.56
C ILE A 26 0.60 5.57 -0.07
N GLY A 27 0.29 6.55 0.79
CA GLY A 27 1.26 7.49 1.36
C GLY A 27 1.65 7.18 2.82
N ASN A 28 0.77 6.53 3.57
CA ASN A 28 0.98 6.19 4.98
C ASN A 28 0.23 4.89 5.37
N GLY A 29 0.40 4.46 6.62
CA GLY A 29 -0.27 3.29 7.18
C GLY A 29 -1.80 3.38 7.18
N GLY A 30 -2.39 4.58 7.22
CA GLY A 30 -3.83 4.76 7.10
C GLY A 30 -4.34 4.45 5.69
N ASP A 31 -3.67 4.94 4.65
CA ASP A 31 -4.00 4.62 3.26
C ASP A 31 -3.85 3.12 2.97
N LEU A 32 -2.81 2.49 3.55
CA LEU A 32 -2.60 1.04 3.52
C LEU A 32 -3.82 0.31 4.09
N CYS A 33 -4.28 0.69 5.29
CA CYS A 33 -5.42 0.06 5.94
C CYS A 33 -6.70 0.22 5.12
N LYS A 34 -6.93 1.40 4.53
CA LYS A 34 -8.08 1.66 3.65
C LYS A 34 -8.05 0.80 2.39
N ALA A 35 -6.87 0.56 1.81
CA ALA A 35 -6.74 -0.32 0.65
C ALA A 35 -7.19 -1.75 0.98
N PHE A 36 -6.77 -2.29 2.12
CA PHE A 36 -7.24 -3.60 2.59
C PHE A 36 -8.74 -3.60 2.92
N ALA A 37 -9.24 -2.58 3.63
CA ALA A 37 -10.68 -2.46 3.91
C ALA A 37 -11.52 -2.36 2.61
N SER A 38 -10.97 -1.78 1.55
CA SER A 38 -11.58 -1.68 0.22
C SER A 38 -11.51 -2.99 -0.60
N GLY A 39 -11.04 -4.09 -0.02
CA GLY A 39 -11.04 -5.41 -0.67
C GLY A 39 -9.72 -5.85 -1.30
N ALA A 40 -8.62 -5.12 -1.08
CA ALA A 40 -7.30 -5.54 -1.56
C ALA A 40 -6.77 -6.76 -0.80
N ASP A 41 -6.11 -7.68 -1.49
CA ASP A 41 -5.42 -8.85 -0.92
C ASP A 41 -3.95 -8.56 -0.66
N ALA A 42 -3.37 -7.66 -1.44
CA ALA A 42 -2.02 -7.15 -1.25
C ALA A 42 -1.94 -5.70 -1.75
N VAL A 43 -0.82 -5.06 -1.45
CA VAL A 43 -0.51 -3.72 -1.94
C VAL A 43 0.87 -3.68 -2.57
N MET A 44 1.04 -2.80 -3.56
CA MET A 44 2.34 -2.40 -4.07
C MET A 44 2.70 -1.04 -3.47
N LEU A 45 3.91 -0.95 -2.92
CA LEU A 45 4.41 0.26 -2.27
C LEU A 45 5.56 0.84 -3.09
N GLY A 46 5.35 2.03 -3.66
CA GLY A 46 6.37 2.77 -4.39
C GLY A 46 7.04 3.83 -3.53
N SER A 47 6.43 5.02 -3.47
CA SER A 47 7.03 6.22 -2.87
C SER A 47 7.48 6.04 -1.41
N ILE A 48 6.76 5.23 -0.61
CA ILE A 48 7.16 4.94 0.78
C ILE A 48 8.46 4.13 0.83
N LEU A 49 8.57 3.07 0.01
CA LEU A 49 9.80 2.25 -0.02
C LEU A 49 10.98 3.01 -0.60
N ALA A 50 10.75 3.99 -1.46
CA ALA A 50 11.79 4.88 -1.96
C ALA A 50 12.42 5.77 -0.87
N GLN A 51 11.80 5.86 0.31
CA GLN A 51 12.36 6.53 1.49
C GLN A 51 13.31 5.65 2.32
N ALA A 52 13.46 4.37 1.96
CA ALA A 52 14.39 3.48 2.63
C ALA A 52 15.85 3.85 2.32
N LYS A 53 16.75 3.67 3.29
CA LYS A 53 18.21 3.82 3.09
C LYS A 53 18.76 2.91 2.00
N GLU A 54 18.14 1.75 1.84
CA GLU A 54 18.47 0.71 0.86
C GLU A 54 17.93 1.04 -0.54
N ALA A 55 17.02 2.01 -0.67
CA ALA A 55 16.43 2.35 -1.95
C ALA A 55 17.48 3.01 -2.87
N PRO A 56 17.62 2.54 -4.12
CA PRO A 56 18.66 3.03 -5.05
C PRO A 56 18.43 4.49 -5.48
N GLY A 57 17.21 4.99 -5.31
CA GLY A 57 16.84 6.37 -5.61
C GLY A 57 17.38 7.40 -4.62
N LEU A 58 17.94 6.97 -3.47
CA LEU A 58 18.55 7.83 -2.44
C LEU A 58 17.65 9.03 -2.06
N GLY A 59 16.37 8.74 -1.80
CA GLY A 59 15.34 9.73 -1.46
C GLY A 59 14.66 10.41 -2.65
N TYR A 60 14.87 9.90 -3.87
CA TYR A 60 14.09 10.25 -5.05
C TYR A 60 13.24 9.08 -5.52
N HIS A 61 12.04 9.39 -6.02
CA HIS A 61 11.09 8.43 -6.60
C HIS A 61 10.58 8.95 -7.94
N TRP A 62 10.37 8.06 -8.91
CA TRP A 62 9.75 8.37 -10.20
C TRP A 62 9.06 7.14 -10.77
N GLY A 63 8.03 7.36 -11.57
CA GLY A 63 7.38 6.28 -12.33
C GLY A 63 8.17 5.92 -13.59
N MET A 64 8.05 4.67 -14.05
CA MET A 64 8.69 4.19 -15.28
C MET A 64 8.25 4.93 -16.55
N SER A 65 7.15 5.69 -16.48
CA SER A 65 6.70 6.57 -17.57
C SER A 65 7.43 7.93 -17.62
N HIS A 66 8.37 8.20 -16.71
CA HIS A 66 9.15 9.45 -16.69
C HIS A 66 10.01 9.66 -17.95
N PRO A 67 10.81 8.69 -18.42
CA PRO A 67 11.71 8.91 -19.56
C PRO A 67 11.02 8.79 -20.94
N HIS A 68 9.68 8.73 -21.03
CA HIS A 68 9.02 8.52 -22.32
C HIS A 68 9.19 9.75 -23.23
N PRO A 69 9.81 9.62 -24.42
CA PRO A 69 10.31 10.76 -25.20
C PRO A 69 9.21 11.68 -25.73
N ALA A 70 8.06 11.11 -26.09
CA ALA A 70 6.94 11.87 -26.67
C ALA A 70 5.83 12.20 -25.65
N LEU A 71 5.87 11.60 -24.45
CA LEU A 71 4.75 11.67 -23.49
C LEU A 71 5.24 11.34 -22.07
N PRO A 72 6.11 12.18 -21.49
CA PRO A 72 6.58 12.00 -20.13
C PRO A 72 5.40 12.13 -19.16
N ARG A 73 5.06 11.05 -18.47
CA ARG A 73 3.92 10.98 -17.52
C ARG A 73 4.33 10.72 -16.08
N GLY A 74 5.62 10.50 -15.84
CA GLY A 74 6.17 10.38 -14.50
C GLY A 74 6.83 11.68 -14.08
N THR A 75 6.62 12.11 -12.84
CA THR A 75 7.39 13.18 -12.22
C THR A 75 8.44 12.56 -11.30
N ARG A 76 9.70 13.01 -11.40
CA ARG A 76 10.70 12.70 -10.39
C ARG A 76 10.48 13.58 -9.18
N ILE A 77 10.13 12.98 -8.06
CA ILE A 77 9.85 13.66 -6.80
C ILE A 77 10.95 13.35 -5.78
N LYS A 78 11.19 14.30 -4.87
CA LYS A 78 12.06 14.11 -3.71
C LYS A 78 11.18 13.70 -2.53
N VAL A 79 11.31 12.45 -2.09
CA VAL A 79 10.60 11.89 -0.93
C VAL A 79 11.45 11.88 0.34
N GLY A 80 12.77 12.06 0.19
CA GLY A 80 13.72 12.00 1.31
C GLY A 80 14.02 10.56 1.74
N VAL A 81 14.96 10.40 2.68
CA VAL A 81 15.29 9.11 3.30
C VAL A 81 14.89 9.20 4.77
N THR A 82 14.01 8.31 5.23
CA THR A 82 13.39 8.39 6.57
C THR A 82 13.86 7.29 7.52
N GLY A 83 14.30 6.14 7.00
CA GLY A 83 14.71 5.00 7.82
C GLY A 83 15.26 3.84 7.00
N THR A 84 15.60 2.72 7.65
CA THR A 84 15.84 1.46 6.94
C THR A 84 14.53 0.89 6.41
N LEU A 85 14.61 -0.02 5.43
CA LEU A 85 13.47 -0.78 4.95
C LEU A 85 12.76 -1.52 6.10
N GLU A 86 13.54 -2.09 7.02
CA GLU A 86 13.02 -2.77 8.21
C GLU A 86 12.19 -1.81 9.09
N GLN A 87 12.70 -0.61 9.37
CA GLN A 87 11.96 0.39 10.16
C GLN A 87 10.67 0.85 9.47
N ILE A 88 10.72 1.02 8.14
CA ILE A 88 9.54 1.43 7.35
C ILE A 88 8.45 0.36 7.41
N LEU A 89 8.81 -0.93 7.31
CA LEU A 89 7.83 -2.01 7.32
C LEU A 89 7.39 -2.42 8.73
N PHE A 90 8.32 -2.57 9.66
CA PHE A 90 8.11 -3.25 10.95
C PHE A 90 8.40 -2.39 12.17
N GLY A 91 8.98 -1.20 11.99
CA GLY A 91 9.36 -0.31 13.09
C GLY A 91 10.69 -0.68 13.78
N PRO A 92 10.99 -0.10 14.96
CA PRO A 92 10.20 0.93 15.63
C PRO A 92 10.18 2.23 14.84
N THR A 93 9.09 2.97 15.02
CA THR A 93 8.84 4.24 14.35
C THR A 93 9.70 5.36 14.95
N ALA A 94 10.34 6.16 14.11
CA ALA A 94 11.10 7.36 14.52
C ALA A 94 10.36 8.68 14.20
N ILE A 95 9.27 8.63 13.44
CA ILE A 95 8.52 9.80 12.94
C ILE A 95 7.00 9.59 13.05
N THR A 96 6.22 10.66 13.15
CA THR A 96 4.80 10.59 13.52
C THR A 96 3.81 10.71 12.35
N ASP A 97 4.29 10.74 11.11
CA ASP A 97 3.45 10.93 9.90
C ASP A 97 2.82 9.64 9.36
N GLY A 98 3.07 8.50 10.01
CA GLY A 98 2.54 7.20 9.61
C GLY A 98 3.24 6.56 8.40
N SER A 99 4.37 7.09 7.94
CA SER A 99 5.17 6.50 6.85
C SER A 99 6.07 5.33 7.27
N GLN A 100 6.14 5.03 8.58
CA GLN A 100 6.92 3.92 9.15
C GLN A 100 6.04 2.95 9.95
N ASN A 101 6.57 1.74 10.16
CA ASN A 101 5.88 0.63 10.80
C ASN A 101 4.51 0.31 10.17
N LEU A 102 4.50 0.17 8.84
CA LEU A 102 3.29 -0.10 8.07
C LEU A 102 2.56 -1.39 8.51
N VAL A 103 3.31 -2.44 8.85
CA VAL A 103 2.74 -3.70 9.35
C VAL A 103 2.14 -3.51 10.74
N GLY A 104 2.79 -2.72 11.60
CA GLY A 104 2.22 -2.34 12.89
C GLY A 104 0.92 -1.57 12.72
N ALA A 105 0.88 -0.57 11.83
CA ALA A 105 -0.34 0.20 11.54
C ALA A 105 -1.49 -0.72 11.09
N LEU A 106 -1.22 -1.65 10.16
CA LEU A 106 -2.21 -2.63 9.71
C LEU A 106 -2.71 -3.53 10.84
N ARG A 107 -1.80 -4.09 11.65
CA ARG A 107 -2.16 -4.95 12.79
C ARG A 107 -2.99 -4.19 13.83
N THR A 108 -2.64 -2.93 14.11
CA THR A 108 -3.41 -2.07 15.01
C THR A 108 -4.80 -1.80 14.46
N ALA A 109 -4.93 -1.46 13.17
CA ALA A 109 -6.23 -1.26 12.54
C ALA A 109 -7.09 -2.52 12.56
N MET A 110 -6.51 -3.68 12.23
CA MET A 110 -7.18 -4.98 12.32
C MET A 110 -7.67 -5.27 13.74
N GLY A 111 -6.84 -4.99 14.76
CA GLY A 111 -7.21 -5.14 16.17
C GLY A 111 -8.35 -4.21 16.60
N ILE A 112 -8.36 -2.95 16.13
CA ILE A 112 -9.44 -1.99 16.39
C ILE A 112 -10.75 -2.43 15.74
N CYS A 113 -10.70 -2.90 14.49
CA CYS A 113 -11.88 -3.39 13.77
C CYS A 113 -12.34 -4.78 14.23
N GLY A 114 -11.58 -5.46 15.11
CA GLY A 114 -11.90 -6.80 15.58
C GLY A 114 -11.79 -7.88 14.50
N VAL A 115 -10.96 -7.68 13.47
CA VAL A 115 -10.78 -8.61 12.34
C VAL A 115 -9.45 -9.35 12.45
N PRO A 116 -9.42 -10.69 12.49
CA PRO A 116 -8.19 -11.48 12.62
C PRO A 116 -7.49 -11.73 11.28
N THR A 117 -8.18 -11.54 10.14
CA THR A 117 -7.67 -11.86 8.79
C THR A 117 -7.87 -10.69 7.81
N ILE A 118 -7.06 -10.65 6.76
CA ILE A 118 -7.20 -9.66 5.68
C ILE A 118 -8.55 -9.81 4.98
N GLN A 119 -9.01 -11.04 4.77
CA GLN A 119 -10.30 -11.32 4.16
C GLN A 119 -11.48 -10.80 5.00
N GLU A 120 -11.37 -10.84 6.33
CA GLU A 120 -12.37 -10.23 7.21
C GLU A 120 -12.28 -8.71 7.22
N MET A 121 -11.08 -8.15 7.04
CA MET A 121 -10.90 -6.71 6.90
C MET A 121 -11.65 -6.13 5.69
N HIS A 122 -11.88 -6.91 4.62
CA HIS A 122 -12.70 -6.52 3.46
C HIS A 122 -14.16 -6.20 3.82
N LYS A 123 -14.63 -6.63 5.00
CA LYS A 123 -15.99 -6.42 5.49
C LYS A 123 -16.09 -5.30 6.53
N ALA A 124 -14.96 -4.66 6.86
CA ALA A 124 -14.97 -3.53 7.79
C ALA A 124 -15.74 -2.36 7.17
N GLU A 125 -16.59 -1.70 7.97
CA GLU A 125 -17.25 -0.47 7.55
C GLU A 125 -16.22 0.67 7.46
N MET A 126 -16.28 1.42 6.36
CA MET A 126 -15.43 2.60 6.10
C MET A 126 -16.18 3.90 6.33
#